data_AF-A0A562NAV0-F1
#
_entry.id   AF-A0A562NAV0-F1
#
_cell.length_a   1.000
_cell.length_b   1.000
_cell.length_c   1.000
_cell.angle_alpha   90.00
_cell.angle_beta   90.00
_cell.angle_gamma   90.00
#
_symmetry.space_group_name_H-M   'P 1'
#
loop_
_entity.id
_entity.type
_entity.pdbx_description
1 polymer ?
#
loop_
_entity_poly.entity_id
_entity_poly.type
_entity_poly.pdbx_seq_one_letter_code
_entity_poly.pdbx_strand_id
1 'polypeptide(L)' 'MDASDKWLTIDELASYLKLSRTKLYGMAQRGELPASKIGNQWRFNREEIDQWMKSNASGKAGSDT' A
#
# COMPACT_ATOMS: atom_id res chain seq x y z
N MET A 1 -20.83 -11.06 7.37
CA MET A 1 -20.69 -9.61 7.22
C MET A 1 -19.22 -9.26 7.46
N ASP A 2 -18.32 -8.86 6.54
CA ASP A 2 -18.35 -8.56 5.10
C ASP A 2 -16.91 -8.77 4.59
N ALA A 3 -16.66 -9.81 3.79
CA ALA A 3 -15.31 -10.17 3.32
C ALA A 3 -14.92 -9.44 2.01
N SER A 4 -15.68 -8.43 1.59
CA SER A 4 -15.68 -7.92 0.21
C SER A 4 -14.93 -6.60 0.01
N ASP A 5 -14.45 -5.95 1.07
CA ASP A 5 -13.70 -4.68 1.01
C ASP A 5 -12.18 -4.88 1.19
N LYS A 6 -11.64 -5.98 0.66
CA LYS A 6 -10.21 -6.30 0.82
C LYS A 6 -9.31 -5.52 -0.15
N TRP A 7 -9.87 -5.01 -1.25
CA TRP A 7 -9.08 -4.51 -2.37
C TRP A 7 -9.36 -3.04 -2.66
N LEU A 8 -8.42 -2.19 -2.25
CA LEU A 8 -8.41 -0.75 -2.50
C LEU A 8 -7.89 -0.45 -3.90
N THR A 9 -8.45 0.55 -4.54
CA THR A 9 -7.86 1.20 -5.72
C THR A 9 -6.76 2.19 -5.29
N ILE A 10 -5.99 2.72 -6.25
CA ILE A 10 -4.95 3.71 -5.94
C ILE A 10 -5.54 5.00 -5.33
N ASP A 11 -6.78 5.33 -5.63
CA ASP A 11 -7.46 6.53 -5.13
C ASP A 11 -7.92 6.34 -3.67
N GLU A 12 -8.48 5.18 -3.37
CA GLU A 12 -8.83 4.78 -2.01
C GLU A 12 -7.57 4.62 -1.14
N LEU A 13 -6.51 4.03 -1.69
CA LEU A 13 -5.25 3.89 -1.00
C LEU A 13 -4.59 5.26 -0.75
N ALA A 14 -4.66 6.18 -1.70
CA ALA A 14 -4.19 7.56 -1.54
C ALA A 14 -4.89 8.25 -0.37
N SER A 15 -6.21 8.08 -0.28
CA SER A 15 -7.01 8.62 0.82
C SER A 15 -6.71 7.92 2.15
N TYR A 16 -6.48 6.61 2.13
CA TYR A 16 -6.16 5.80 3.30
C TYR A 16 -4.80 6.13 3.91
N LEU A 17 -3.75 6.20 3.08
CA LEU A 17 -2.40 6.54 3.49
C LEU A 17 -2.16 8.05 3.62
N LYS A 18 -3.13 8.88 3.19
CA LYS A 18 -2.97 10.33 2.99
C LYS A 18 -1.73 10.68 2.15
N LEU A 19 -1.48 9.89 1.11
CA LEU A 19 -0.37 10.05 0.18
C LEU A 19 -0.88 10.40 -1.22
N SER A 20 -0.08 11.14 -1.99
CA SER A 20 -0.42 11.46 -3.38
C SER A 20 -0.35 10.21 -4.26
N ARG A 21 -1.31 10.06 -5.18
CA ARG A 21 -1.34 8.98 -6.18
C ARG A 21 -0.02 8.79 -6.91
N THR A 22 0.65 9.87 -7.28
CA THR A 22 1.98 9.84 -7.93
C THR A 22 3.03 9.12 -7.08
N LYS A 23 3.01 9.34 -5.76
CA LYS A 23 3.93 8.70 -4.82
C LYS A 23 3.62 7.21 -4.71
N LEU A 24 2.34 6.85 -4.58
CA LEU A 24 1.89 5.46 -4.57
C LEU A 24 2.20 4.73 -5.86
N TYR A 25 1.99 5.36 -7.02
CA TYR A 25 2.37 4.81 -8.33
C TYR A 25 3.86 4.52 -8.39
N GLY A 26 4.71 5.46 -7.97
CA GLY A 26 6.15 5.26 -7.92
C GLY A 26 6.55 4.11 -7.00
N MET A 27 5.92 3.97 -5.83
CA MET A 27 6.22 2.89 -4.89
C MET A 27 5.71 1.53 -5.41
N ALA A 28 4.53 1.48 -6.02
CA ALA A 28 4.00 0.27 -6.65
C ALA A 28 4.88 -0.18 -7.83
N GLN A 29 5.35 0.75 -8.66
CA GLN A 29 6.27 0.45 -9.76
C GLN A 29 7.65 -0.04 -9.28
N ARG A 30 8.14 0.48 -8.16
CA ARG A 30 9.40 0.03 -7.54
C ARG A 30 9.26 -1.27 -6.74
N GLY A 31 8.03 -1.76 -6.52
CA GLY A 31 7.78 -2.92 -5.67
C GLY A 31 7.94 -2.66 -4.18
N GLU A 32 8.01 -1.38 -3.77
CA GLU A 32 8.09 -0.99 -2.35
C GLU A 32 6.73 -1.06 -1.65
N LEU A 33 5.65 -1.01 -2.44
CA LEU A 33 4.27 -1.00 -1.95
C LEU A 33 3.59 -2.29 -2.42
N PRO A 34 2.93 -3.06 -1.53
CA PRO A 34 2.25 -4.28 -1.91
C PRO A 34 1.04 -3.95 -2.79
N ALA A 35 1.23 -4.17 -4.09
CA ALA A 35 0.30 -3.83 -5.14
C ALA A 35 0.15 -5.01 -6.08
N SER A 36 -1.08 -5.47 -6.28
CA SER A 36 -1.41 -6.55 -7.20
C SER A 36 -1.92 -5.96 -8.51
N LYS A 37 -1.25 -6.27 -9.61
CA LYS A 37 -1.74 -5.91 -10.94
C LYS A 37 -2.76 -6.95 -11.41
N ILE A 38 -4.03 -6.57 -11.40
CA ILE A 38 -5.14 -7.44 -11.83
C ILE A 38 -5.66 -6.90 -13.15
N GLY A 39 -5.34 -7.62 -14.23
CA GLY A 39 -5.62 -7.18 -15.60
C GLY A 39 -4.86 -5.88 -15.92
N ASN A 40 -5.61 -4.79 -16.14
CA ASN A 40 -5.06 -3.48 -16.46
C ASN A 40 -5.13 -2.47 -15.30
N GLN A 41 -5.49 -2.92 -14.10
CA GLN A 41 -5.64 -2.05 -12.92
C GLN A 41 -4.76 -2.52 -11.78
N TRP A 42 -4.26 -1.56 -11.00
CA TRP A 42 -3.58 -1.82 -9.75
C TRP A 42 -4.60 -1.93 -8.62
N ARG A 43 -4.48 -2.99 -7.85
CA ARG A 43 -5.32 -3.33 -6.70
C ARG A 43 -4.42 -3.51 -5.48
N PHE A 44 -4.82 -2.91 -4.38
CA PHE A 44 -4.04 -2.87 -3.16
C PHE A 44 -4.81 -3.61 -2.09
N ASN A 45 -4.23 -4.67 -1.54
CA ASN A 45 -4.89 -5.40 -0.48
C ASN A 45 -4.78 -4.61 0.84
N ARG A 46 -5.90 -4.30 1.49
CA ARG A 46 -5.91 -3.54 2.73
C ARG A 46 -5.11 -4.22 3.83
N GLU A 47 -5.17 -5.54 3.94
CA GLU A 47 -4.44 -6.32 4.94
C GLU A 47 -2.93 -6.26 4.69
N GLU A 48 -2.49 -6.38 3.42
CA GLU A 48 -1.08 -6.24 3.07
C GLU A 48 -0.57 -4.82 3.30
N ILE A 49 -1.37 -3.80 2.96
CA ILE A 49 -1.01 -2.39 3.21
C ILE A 49 -0.89 -2.12 4.71
N ASP A 50 -1.77 -2.69 5.53
CA ASP A 50 -1.70 -2.56 7.00
C ASP A 50 -0.43 -3.21 7.56
N GLN A 51 -0.10 -4.43 7.09
CA GLN A 51 1.13 -5.11 7.47
C GLN A 51 2.38 -4.36 7.00
N TRP A 52 2.37 -3.86 5.76
CA TRP A 52 3.43 -3.03 5.22
C TRP A 52 3.62 -1.75 6.03
N MET A 53 2.53 -1.06 6.38
CA MET A 53 2.61 0.13 7.24
C MET A 53 3.23 -0.21 8.59
N LYS A 54 2.84 -1.32 9.22
CA LYS A 54 3.44 -1.77 10.48
C LYS A 54 4.94 -2.08 10.32
N SER A 55 5.33 -2.74 9.23
CA SER A 55 6.73 -3.05 8.94
C SER A 55 7.55 -1.78 8.66
N ASN A 56 7.04 -0.86 7.85
CA ASN A 56 7.72 0.37 7.46
C ASN A 56 7.73 1.43 8.58
N ALA A 57 6.70 1.47 9.43
CA ALA A 57 6.70 2.29 10.66
C ALA A 57 7.71 1.76 11.69
N SER A 58 7.93 0.44 11.73
CA SER A 58 8.92 -0.20 12.61
C SER A 58 10.35 -0.12 12.06
N GLY A 59 10.52 0.10 10.75
CA GLY A 59 11.82 0.21 10.07
C GLY A 59 12.54 1.57 10.20
N LYS A 60 12.00 2.51 10.98
CA LYS A 60 12.62 3.83 11.24
C LYS A 60 12.84 4.10 12.74
N ALA A 61 13.04 3.05 13.55
CA ALA A 61 13.41 3.19 14.97
C ALA A 61 14.62 2.35 15.40
N GLY A 62 15.40 1.75 14.48
CA GLY A 62 16.60 1.02 14.88
C GLY A 62 17.46 0.51 13.73
N SER A 63 18.38 1.34 13.26
CA SER A 63 19.75 0.97 12.84
C SER A 63 20.29 2.05 11.89
N ASP A 64 21.00 3.01 12.46
CA ASP A 64 22.37 3.28 12.01
C ASP A 64 23.11 3.78 13.26
N THR A 65 24.13 3.01 13.65
CA THR A 65 25.10 3.32 14.70
C THR A 65 26.38 3.76 14.05
#